data_AF-A0A524FBY2-F1
#
_entry.id   AF-A0A524FBY2-F1
#
_cell.length_a   1.000
_cell.length_b   1.000
_cell.length_c   1.000
_cell.angle_alpha   90.00
_cell.angle_beta   90.00
_cell.angle_gamma   90.00
#
_symmetry.space_group_name_H-M   'P 1'
#
loop_
_entity.id
_entity.type
_entity.pdbx_description
1 polymer ?
#
loop_
_entity_poly.entity_id
_entity_poly.type
_entity_poly.pdbx_seq_one_letter_code
_entity_poly.pdbx_strand_id
1 'polypeptide(L)'
;MAIIFSWLSKVLVLYSSLEYLGTATSQDPKTPLSWILFRIVDFRISFMFVTLGTIFSYLLMINVFDKEFNKTQQMIIYIYGIFTAFYSLIIYQRGLVILDVLAFLFLLILISIIYIPFMISSFTHYKSVSDPDYKKAFLSLALMSLSFILVLLMFLIDRILILFGDPGFTMFYFMAWIFVLLGFLEAYLGYIKPKSKE
;
A
#
# COMPACT_ATOMS: atom_id res chain seq x y z
N MET A 1 9.74 0.21 4.15
CA MET A 1 10.35 -0.55 3.03
C MET A 1 9.75 -0.23 1.66
N ALA A 2 8.43 -0.25 1.47
CA ALA A 2 7.81 0.03 0.15
C ALA A 2 8.23 1.38 -0.48
N ILE A 3 8.36 2.45 0.31
CA ILE A 3 8.86 3.74 -0.17
C ILE A 3 10.32 3.64 -0.66
N ILE A 4 11.18 2.94 0.09
CA ILE A 4 12.60 2.79 -0.26
C ILE A 4 12.72 2.09 -1.61
N PHE A 5 11.95 1.01 -1.82
CA PHE A 5 11.93 0.30 -3.10
C PHE A 5 11.27 1.12 -4.22
N SER A 6 10.28 1.95 -3.90
CA SER A 6 9.69 2.87 -4.88
C SER A 6 10.67 3.95 -5.32
N TRP A 7 11.43 4.52 -4.38
CA TRP A 7 12.48 5.48 -4.69
C TRP A 7 13.65 4.83 -5.44
N LEU A 8 14.08 3.64 -5.00
CA LEU A 8 15.12 2.84 -5.66
C LEU A 8 14.75 2.54 -7.11
N SER A 9 13.48 2.23 -7.40
CA SER A 9 12.99 2.08 -8.77
C SER A 9 13.22 3.33 -9.60
N LYS A 10 12.91 4.53 -9.08
CA LYS A 10 13.16 5.79 -9.81
C LYS A 10 14.64 6.05 -10.04
N VAL A 11 15.49 5.78 -9.04
CA VAL A 11 16.94 5.87 -9.18
C VAL A 11 17.46 4.90 -10.24
N LEU A 12 17.00 3.65 -10.23
CA LEU A 12 17.37 2.66 -11.23
C LEU A 12 16.93 3.12 -12.62
N VAL A 13 15.69 3.59 -12.81
CA VAL A 13 15.22 4.11 -14.11
C VAL A 13 16.05 5.31 -14.60
N LEU A 14 16.53 6.17 -13.70
CA LEU A 14 17.34 7.34 -14.07
C LEU A 14 18.78 6.98 -14.46
N TYR A 15 19.40 6.03 -13.75
CA TYR A 15 20.82 5.69 -13.92
C TYR A 15 21.07 4.42 -14.74
N SER A 16 20.03 3.66 -15.04
CA SER A 16 20.06 2.54 -15.96
C SER A 16 19.10 2.81 -17.11
N SER A 17 19.40 2.34 -18.31
CA SER A 17 18.50 2.45 -19.47
C SER A 17 17.23 1.57 -19.33
N LEU A 18 16.80 1.29 -18.11
CA LEU A 18 15.60 0.51 -17.77
C LEU A 18 14.41 1.46 -17.73
N GLU A 19 13.65 1.53 -18.82
CA GLU A 19 12.44 2.37 -18.87
C GLU A 19 11.32 1.85 -17.96
N TYR A 20 10.61 2.75 -17.28
CA TYR A 20 9.46 2.41 -16.43
C TYR A 20 8.26 1.86 -17.24
N LEU A 21 8.25 2.10 -18.56
CA LEU A 21 7.31 1.59 -19.53
C LEU A 21 8.11 0.95 -20.67
N GLY A 22 8.78 -0.16 -20.40
CA GLY A 22 9.51 -0.88 -21.44
C GLY A 22 8.55 -1.20 -22.59
N THR A 23 8.98 -0.90 -23.83
CA THR A 23 8.32 -1.43 -25.02
C THR A 23 8.14 -2.95 -24.86
N ALA A 24 6.99 -3.49 -25.25
CA ALA A 24 6.64 -4.92 -25.12
C ALA A 24 7.65 -5.87 -25.80
N THR A 25 8.62 -5.31 -26.53
CA THR A 25 9.76 -5.99 -27.15
C THR A 25 10.96 -6.19 -26.22
N SER A 26 10.95 -5.68 -24.98
CA SER A 26 12.02 -5.94 -24.02
C SER A 26 11.97 -7.42 -23.62
N GLN A 27 12.97 -8.18 -24.06
CA GLN A 27 13.08 -9.63 -23.86
C GLN A 27 12.89 -10.01 -22.38
N ASP A 28 12.21 -11.15 -22.15
CA ASP A 28 12.09 -11.76 -20.83
C ASP A 28 13.44 -11.83 -20.11
N PRO A 29 13.47 -11.64 -18.77
CA PRO A 29 14.70 -11.64 -18.00
C PRO A 29 15.45 -12.97 -18.17
N LYS A 30 16.56 -12.94 -18.90
CA LYS A 30 17.41 -14.12 -19.14
C LYS A 30 18.26 -14.51 -17.93
N THR A 31 18.36 -13.64 -16.92
CA THR A 31 19.17 -13.87 -15.72
C THR A 31 18.36 -13.64 -14.44
N PRO A 32 18.64 -14.38 -13.35
CA PRO A 32 17.98 -14.16 -12.05
C PRO A 32 18.12 -12.72 -11.52
N LEU A 33 19.24 -12.06 -11.81
CA LEU A 33 19.46 -10.66 -11.43
C LEU A 33 18.50 -9.70 -12.16
N SER A 34 18.38 -9.84 -13.49
CA SER A 34 17.44 -9.03 -14.28
C SER A 34 15.99 -9.27 -13.85
N TRP A 35 15.65 -10.50 -13.47
CA TRP A 35 14.34 -10.85 -12.93
C TRP A 35 14.01 -10.00 -11.70
N ILE A 36 14.90 -9.94 -10.71
CA ILE A 36 14.71 -9.15 -9.47
C ILE A 36 14.65 -7.65 -9.77
N LEU A 37 15.58 -7.14 -10.60
CA LEU A 37 15.66 -5.72 -10.93
C LEU A 37 14.37 -5.21 -11.58
N PHE A 38 13.78 -5.96 -12.51
CA PHE A 38 12.49 -5.57 -13.11
C PHE A 38 11.36 -5.52 -12.07
N ARG A 39 11.28 -6.47 -11.14
CA ARG A 39 10.26 -6.42 -10.07
C ARG A 39 10.45 -5.23 -9.12
N ILE A 40 11.68 -4.74 -8.95
CA ILE A 40 11.95 -3.52 -8.19
C ILE A 40 11.46 -2.32 -8.99
N VAL A 41 11.93 -2.18 -10.24
CA VAL A 41 11.61 -1.06 -11.15
C VAL A 41 10.11 -0.89 -11.32
N ASP A 42 9.38 -1.98 -11.52
CA ASP A 42 7.92 -1.95 -11.74
C ASP A 42 7.11 -2.07 -10.45
N PHE A 43 7.70 -1.73 -9.30
CA PHE A 43 7.09 -1.67 -7.97
C PHE A 43 6.46 -2.99 -7.44
N ARG A 44 6.70 -4.12 -8.08
CA ARG A 44 6.16 -5.42 -7.65
C ARG A 44 6.66 -5.84 -6.27
N ILE A 45 7.91 -5.53 -5.94
CA ILE A 45 8.44 -5.73 -4.59
C ILE A 45 7.76 -4.79 -3.58
N SER A 46 7.48 -3.54 -3.98
CA SER A 46 6.74 -2.60 -3.14
C SER A 46 5.34 -3.10 -2.82
N PHE A 47 4.64 -3.71 -3.77
CA PHE A 47 3.32 -4.33 -3.56
C PHE A 47 3.38 -5.44 -2.52
N MET A 48 4.38 -6.33 -2.59
CA MET A 48 4.58 -7.35 -1.55
C MET A 48 4.74 -6.73 -0.17
N PHE A 49 5.55 -5.67 -0.03
CA PHE A 49 5.73 -5.00 1.26
C PHE A 49 4.46 -4.29 1.74
N VAL A 50 3.65 -3.74 0.84
CA VAL A 50 2.33 -3.19 1.20
C VAL A 50 1.43 -4.31 1.72
N THR A 51 1.34 -5.46 1.04
CA THR A 51 0.56 -6.62 1.51
C THR A 51 0.99 -7.06 2.91
N LEU A 52 2.29 -7.25 3.14
CA LEU A 52 2.83 -7.65 4.43
C LEU A 52 2.54 -6.60 5.51
N GLY A 53 2.76 -5.32 5.18
CA GLY A 53 2.45 -4.20 6.06
C GLY A 53 0.98 -4.17 6.47
N THR A 54 0.08 -4.37 5.52
CA THR A 54 -1.37 -4.44 5.74
C THR A 54 -1.77 -5.61 6.64
N ILE A 55 -1.14 -6.78 6.48
CA ILE A 55 -1.34 -7.94 7.37
C ILE A 55 -0.87 -7.61 8.80
N PHE A 56 0.29 -6.97 8.97
CA PHE A 56 0.74 -6.53 10.29
C PHE A 56 -0.19 -5.47 10.90
N SER A 57 -0.74 -4.56 10.08
CA SER A 57 -1.74 -3.60 10.55
C SER A 57 -3.03 -4.27 11.05
N TYR A 58 -3.42 -5.40 10.47
CA TYR A 58 -4.54 -6.20 10.98
C TYR A 58 -4.24 -6.79 12.36
N LEU A 59 -3.05 -7.34 12.57
CA LEU A 59 -2.64 -7.83 13.89
C LEU A 59 -2.58 -6.71 14.93
N LEU A 60 -2.07 -5.54 14.53
CA LEU A 60 -2.06 -4.35 15.37
C LEU A 60 -3.47 -3.90 15.73
N MET A 61 -4.41 -3.92 14.79
CA MET A 61 -5.82 -3.59 15.04
C MET A 61 -6.41 -4.45 16.15
N ILE A 62 -6.16 -5.76 16.10
CA ILE A 62 -6.69 -6.71 17.09
C ILE A 62 -6.15 -6.38 18.47
N ASN A 63 -4.83 -6.16 18.58
CA ASN A 63 -4.16 -5.86 19.85
C ASN A 63 -4.50 -4.48 20.41
N VAL A 64 -4.74 -3.47 19.56
CA VAL A 64 -5.04 -2.10 20.01
C VAL A 64 -6.48 -1.95 20.49
N PHE A 65 -7.41 -2.67 19.86
CA PHE A 65 -8.84 -2.56 20.16
C PHE A 65 -9.41 -3.74 20.95
N ASP A 66 -8.54 -4.60 21.48
CA ASP A 66 -8.89 -5.82 22.24
C ASP A 66 -10.05 -6.61 21.61
N LYS A 67 -10.08 -6.67 20.27
CA LYS A 67 -11.15 -7.38 19.56
C LYS A 67 -10.92 -8.88 19.67
N GLU A 68 -11.99 -9.63 19.89
CA GLU A 68 -11.90 -11.09 19.86
C GLU A 68 -11.37 -11.59 18.51
N PHE A 69 -10.42 -12.52 18.57
CA PHE A 69 -9.81 -13.13 17.40
C PHE A 69 -10.82 -13.98 16.63
N ASN A 70 -11.35 -13.44 15.53
CA ASN A 70 -12.11 -14.25 14.57
C ASN A 70 -11.15 -15.03 13.66
N LYS A 71 -10.93 -16.31 13.99
CA LYS A 71 -10.04 -17.21 13.25
C LYS A 71 -10.39 -17.33 11.76
N THR A 72 -11.67 -17.33 11.42
CA THR A 72 -12.13 -17.43 10.03
C THR A 72 -11.75 -16.18 9.25
N GLN A 73 -11.98 -14.99 9.81
CA GLN A 73 -11.59 -13.73 9.17
C GLN A 73 -10.08 -13.64 8.97
N GLN A 74 -9.29 -14.03 9.98
CA GLN A 74 -7.84 -14.07 9.90
C GLN A 74 -7.36 -15.00 8.77
N MET A 75 -7.91 -16.20 8.69
CA MET A 75 -7.57 -17.15 7.64
C MET A 75 -7.89 -16.61 6.24
N ILE A 76 -9.05 -15.96 6.07
CA ILE A 76 -9.44 -15.32 4.80
C ILE A 76 -8.44 -14.22 4.44
N ILE A 77 -8.07 -13.36 5.39
CA ILE A 77 -7.10 -12.29 5.17
C ILE A 77 -5.73 -12.84 4.77
N TYR A 78 -5.27 -13.92 5.41
CA TYR A 78 -3.98 -14.53 5.07
C TYR A 78 -3.98 -15.18 3.69
N ILE A 79 -5.02 -15.95 3.37
CA ILE A 79 -5.16 -16.56 2.05
C ILE A 79 -5.22 -15.48 0.98
N TYR A 80 -6.03 -14.44 1.18
CA TYR A 80 -6.15 -13.33 0.24
C TYR A 80 -4.83 -12.55 0.12
N GLY A 81 -4.14 -12.28 1.23
CA GLY A 81 -2.84 -11.62 1.23
C GLY A 81 -1.76 -12.43 0.51
N ILE A 82 -1.69 -13.75 0.74
CA ILE A 82 -0.78 -14.65 0.01
C ILE A 82 -1.08 -14.61 -1.48
N PHE A 83 -2.36 -14.69 -1.86
CA PHE A 83 -2.79 -14.56 -3.25
C PHE A 83 -2.37 -13.23 -3.86
N THR A 84 -2.62 -12.10 -3.18
CA THR A 84 -2.24 -10.77 -3.65
C THR A 84 -0.72 -10.61 -3.81
N ALA A 85 0.06 -11.11 -2.85
CA ALA A 85 1.53 -11.10 -2.92
C ALA A 85 2.04 -11.97 -4.07
N PHE A 86 1.51 -13.18 -4.22
CA PHE A 86 1.85 -14.10 -5.31
C PHE A 86 1.52 -13.49 -6.67
N TYR A 87 0.29 -12.97 -6.84
CA TYR A 87 -0.14 -12.30 -8.05
C TYR A 87 0.81 -11.13 -8.39
N SER A 88 1.09 -10.28 -7.41
CA SER A 88 1.93 -9.09 -7.61
C SER A 88 3.36 -9.42 -8.03
N LEU A 89 3.95 -10.50 -7.51
CA LEU A 89 5.35 -10.86 -7.76
C LEU A 89 5.56 -11.78 -8.98
N ILE A 90 4.65 -12.74 -9.14
CA ILE A 90 4.81 -13.85 -10.09
C ILE A 90 4.00 -13.60 -11.35
N ILE A 91 2.75 -13.14 -11.23
CA ILE A 91 1.87 -12.84 -12.37
C ILE A 91 2.17 -11.42 -12.85
N TYR A 92 3.33 -11.28 -13.48
CA TYR A 92 3.86 -10.00 -13.96
C TYR A 92 4.46 -10.15 -15.35
N GLN A 93 4.01 -9.27 -16.26
CA GLN A 93 4.58 -9.08 -17.58
C GLN A 93 4.74 -7.58 -17.85
N ARG A 94 5.95 -7.18 -18.27
CA ARG A 94 6.29 -5.79 -18.53
C ARG A 94 5.48 -5.24 -19.70
N GLY A 95 5.02 -4.00 -19.57
CA GLY A 95 4.20 -3.33 -20.58
C GLY A 95 2.71 -3.73 -20.58
N LEU A 96 2.31 -4.79 -19.87
CA LEU A 96 0.90 -5.13 -19.70
C LEU A 96 0.28 -4.38 -18.51
N VAL A 97 -0.12 -3.13 -18.76
CA VAL A 97 -0.72 -2.22 -17.77
C VAL A 97 -1.95 -2.83 -17.07
N ILE A 98 -2.71 -3.70 -17.75
CA ILE A 98 -3.85 -4.40 -17.15
C ILE A 98 -3.46 -5.23 -15.91
N LEU A 99 -2.27 -5.82 -15.89
CA LEU A 99 -1.76 -6.57 -14.74
C LEU A 99 -1.37 -5.66 -13.58
N ASP A 100 -0.99 -4.40 -13.86
CA ASP A 100 -0.79 -3.38 -12.81
C ASP A 100 -2.13 -2.98 -12.20
N VAL A 101 -3.14 -2.72 -13.03
CA VAL A 101 -4.50 -2.35 -12.59
C VAL A 101 -5.07 -3.43 -11.66
N LEU A 102 -4.98 -4.70 -12.06
CA LEU A 102 -5.46 -5.81 -11.23
C LEU A 102 -4.67 -5.95 -9.92
N ALA A 103 -3.34 -5.76 -9.95
CA ALA A 103 -2.53 -5.81 -8.73
C ALA A 103 -2.92 -4.69 -7.73
N PHE A 104 -3.10 -3.46 -8.22
CA PHE A 104 -3.60 -2.35 -7.39
C PHE A 104 -5.01 -2.59 -6.88
N LEU A 105 -5.89 -3.18 -7.69
CA LEU A 105 -7.25 -3.51 -7.29
C LEU A 105 -7.25 -4.54 -6.14
N PHE A 106 -6.47 -5.61 -6.25
CA PHE A 106 -6.37 -6.61 -5.18
C PHE A 106 -5.78 -6.01 -3.89
N LEU A 107 -4.74 -5.19 -3.99
CA LEU A 107 -4.22 -4.46 -2.84
C LEU A 107 -5.24 -3.51 -2.22
N LEU A 108 -6.02 -2.79 -3.04
CA LEU A 108 -7.06 -1.89 -2.59
C LEU A 108 -8.16 -2.63 -1.84
N ILE A 109 -8.57 -3.81 -2.32
CA ILE A 109 -9.54 -4.67 -1.62
C ILE A 109 -8.96 -5.12 -0.27
N LEU A 110 -7.73 -5.66 -0.26
CA LEU A 110 -7.08 -6.13 0.96
C LEU A 110 -6.95 -5.00 2.00
N ILE A 111 -6.45 -3.84 1.59
CA ILE A 111 -6.27 -2.71 2.50
C ILE A 111 -7.62 -2.22 3.01
N SER A 112 -8.65 -2.13 2.16
CA SER A 112 -9.98 -1.67 2.56
C SER A 112 -10.63 -2.58 3.60
N ILE A 113 -10.53 -3.90 3.44
CA ILE A 113 -11.09 -4.89 4.38
C ILE A 113 -10.50 -4.72 5.79
N ILE A 114 -9.26 -4.26 5.91
CA ILE A 114 -8.58 -4.10 7.21
C ILE A 114 -8.70 -2.66 7.73
N TYR A 115 -8.42 -1.69 6.87
CA TYR A 115 -8.30 -0.29 7.25
C TYR A 115 -9.65 0.41 7.43
N ILE A 116 -10.73 -0.05 6.77
CA ILE A 116 -12.08 0.49 7.04
C ILE A 116 -12.53 0.11 8.48
N PRO A 117 -12.50 -1.17 8.91
CA PRO A 117 -12.80 -1.50 10.31
C PRO A 117 -11.85 -0.83 11.30
N PHE A 118 -10.56 -0.70 10.96
CA PHE A 118 -9.59 0.02 11.78
C PHE A 118 -10.01 1.48 11.99
N MET A 119 -10.36 2.18 10.90
CA MET A 119 -10.81 3.57 10.91
C MET A 119 -12.09 3.73 11.73
N ILE A 120 -13.07 2.84 11.54
CA ILE A 120 -14.33 2.88 12.30
C ILE A 120 -14.07 2.72 13.79
N SER A 121 -13.24 1.73 14.19
CA SER A 121 -12.89 1.54 15.60
C SER A 121 -12.14 2.74 16.17
N SER A 122 -11.15 3.26 15.44
CA SER A 122 -10.42 4.47 15.84
C SER A 122 -11.37 5.65 16.06
N PHE A 123 -12.33 5.85 15.15
CA PHE A 123 -13.30 6.93 15.26
C PHE A 123 -14.31 6.73 16.41
N THR A 124 -14.69 5.50 16.71
CA THR A 124 -15.51 5.18 17.88
C THR A 124 -14.77 5.52 19.17
N HIS A 125 -13.50 5.13 19.29
CA HIS A 125 -12.68 5.48 20.46
C HIS A 125 -12.41 6.99 20.57
N TYR A 126 -12.19 7.68 19.45
CA TYR A 126 -12.10 9.15 19.41
C TYR A 126 -13.32 9.83 20.06
N LYS A 127 -14.52 9.28 19.88
CA LYS A 127 -15.76 9.82 20.46
C LYS A 127 -15.92 9.50 21.94
N SER A 128 -15.39 8.36 22.41
CA SER A 128 -15.58 7.89 23.78
C SER A 128 -14.53 8.37 24.77
N VAL A 129 -13.30 8.65 24.29
CA VAL A 129 -12.20 9.06 25.18
C VAL A 129 -12.31 10.56 25.53
N SER A 130 -12.18 10.85 26.83
CA SER A 130 -12.20 12.21 27.38
C SER A 130 -10.83 12.88 27.32
N ASP A 131 -9.75 12.11 27.48
CA ASP A 131 -8.39 12.61 27.44
C ASP A 131 -8.07 13.22 26.05
N PRO A 132 -7.69 14.50 25.97
CA PRO A 132 -7.48 15.20 24.71
C PRO A 132 -6.26 14.69 23.91
N ASP A 133 -5.24 14.15 24.56
CA ASP A 133 -4.05 13.61 23.89
C ASP A 133 -4.39 12.27 23.22
N TYR A 134 -5.06 11.36 23.94
CA TYR A 134 -5.54 10.10 23.38
C TYR A 134 -6.61 10.32 22.31
N LYS A 135 -7.48 11.30 22.49
CA LYS A 135 -8.48 11.68 21.50
C LYS A 135 -7.80 12.08 20.17
N LYS A 136 -6.81 12.97 20.21
CA LYS A 136 -6.04 13.32 18.99
C LYS A 136 -5.37 12.11 18.36
N ALA A 137 -4.80 11.21 19.17
CA ALA A 137 -4.18 9.99 18.67
C ALA A 137 -5.15 9.10 17.89
N PHE A 138 -6.36 8.85 18.42
CA PHE A 138 -7.38 8.06 17.73
C PHE A 138 -7.89 8.72 16.45
N LEU A 139 -8.00 10.05 16.42
CA LEU A 139 -8.34 10.77 15.20
C LEU A 139 -7.24 10.61 14.14
N SER A 140 -5.99 10.78 14.54
CA SER A 140 -4.84 10.57 13.66
C SER A 140 -4.80 9.15 13.11
N LEU A 141 -5.08 8.15 13.93
CA LEU A 141 -5.20 6.76 13.47
C LEU A 141 -6.29 6.56 12.42
N ALA A 142 -7.47 7.19 12.59
CA ALA A 142 -8.52 7.15 11.58
C ALA A 142 -8.11 7.83 10.26
N LEU A 143 -7.46 9.00 10.34
CA LEU A 143 -6.99 9.75 9.18
C LEU A 143 -5.83 9.06 8.46
N MET A 144 -4.92 8.42 9.20
CA MET A 144 -3.89 7.54 8.65
C MET A 144 -4.55 6.44 7.82
N SER A 145 -5.57 5.78 8.38
CA SER A 145 -6.23 4.67 7.70
C SER A 145 -6.90 5.09 6.39
N LEU A 146 -7.61 6.21 6.41
CA LEU A 146 -8.21 6.80 5.22
C LEU A 146 -7.14 7.16 4.19
N SER A 147 -6.04 7.77 4.63
CA SER A 147 -4.95 8.19 3.75
C SER A 147 -4.36 7.00 2.99
N PHE A 148 -4.06 5.89 3.65
CA PHE A 148 -3.49 4.72 2.97
C PHE A 148 -4.47 4.04 2.00
N ILE A 149 -5.78 4.04 2.28
CA ILE A 149 -6.79 3.60 1.30
C ILE A 149 -6.74 4.52 0.06
N LEU A 150 -6.69 5.83 0.28
CA LEU A 150 -6.65 6.82 -0.81
C LEU A 150 -5.36 6.70 -1.63
N VAL A 151 -4.20 6.39 -1.05
CA VAL A 151 -2.97 6.10 -1.80
C VAL A 151 -3.22 5.04 -2.88
N LEU A 152 -3.81 3.91 -2.49
CA LEU A 152 -4.06 2.78 -3.38
C LEU A 152 -5.13 3.12 -4.42
N LEU A 153 -6.17 3.85 -4.03
CA LEU A 153 -7.20 4.32 -4.94
C LEU A 153 -6.64 5.28 -6.00
N MET A 154 -5.83 6.26 -5.60
CA MET A 154 -5.24 7.23 -6.51
C MET A 154 -4.28 6.55 -7.51
N PHE A 155 -3.43 5.62 -7.05
CA PHE A 155 -2.59 4.84 -7.98
C PHE A 155 -3.39 3.93 -8.90
N LEU A 156 -4.49 3.33 -8.42
CA LEU A 156 -5.37 2.54 -9.26
C LEU A 156 -5.98 3.39 -10.39
N ILE A 157 -6.49 4.58 -10.06
CA ILE A 157 -7.04 5.51 -11.05
C ILE A 157 -5.96 5.92 -12.07
N ASP A 158 -4.75 6.26 -11.62
CA ASP A 158 -3.62 6.56 -12.49
C ASP A 158 -3.32 5.42 -13.47
N ARG A 159 -3.29 4.16 -12.99
CA ARG A 159 -3.08 2.99 -13.87
C ARG A 159 -4.24 2.75 -14.85
N ILE A 160 -5.48 3.01 -14.43
CA ILE A 160 -6.65 2.94 -15.32
C ILE A 160 -6.53 3.97 -16.43
N LEU A 161 -6.13 5.21 -16.14
CA LEU A 161 -5.95 6.25 -17.17
C LEU A 161 -4.86 5.85 -18.18
N ILE A 162 -3.75 5.28 -17.71
CA ILE A 162 -2.69 4.79 -18.59
C ILE A 162 -3.18 3.65 -19.47
N LEU A 163 -4.03 2.77 -18.95
CA LEU A 163 -4.67 1.73 -19.75
C LEU A 163 -5.52 2.31 -20.90
N PHE A 164 -6.09 3.49 -20.72
CA PHE A 164 -6.85 4.24 -21.73
C PHE A 164 -5.97 5.17 -22.60
N GLY A 165 -4.65 5.08 -22.51
CA GLY A 165 -3.71 5.79 -23.40
C GLY A 165 -3.10 7.05 -22.81
N ASP A 166 -3.30 7.35 -21.52
CA ASP A 166 -2.57 8.43 -20.85
C ASP A 166 -1.07 8.09 -20.73
N PRO A 167 -0.15 9.05 -20.94
CA PRO A 167 1.30 8.81 -20.83
C PRO A 167 1.77 8.46 -19.40
N GLY A 168 0.91 8.62 -18.41
CA GLY A 168 1.16 8.34 -17.00
C GLY A 168 1.68 9.56 -16.24
N PHE A 169 1.92 9.37 -14.93
CA PHE A 169 2.19 10.47 -13.99
C PHE A 169 1.07 11.51 -13.97
N THR A 170 -0.17 11.02 -13.94
CA THR A 170 -1.36 11.86 -13.89
C THR A 170 -1.40 12.65 -12.58
N MET A 171 -2.32 13.61 -12.45
CA MET A 171 -2.58 14.28 -11.18
C MET A 171 -2.79 13.29 -10.03
N PHE A 172 -3.43 12.14 -10.30
CA PHE A 172 -3.68 11.09 -9.31
C PHE A 172 -2.39 10.46 -8.79
N TYR A 173 -1.37 10.29 -9.64
CA TYR A 173 -0.05 9.84 -9.20
C TYR A 173 0.53 10.76 -8.11
N PHE A 174 0.46 12.09 -8.32
CA PHE A 174 0.97 13.05 -7.34
C PHE A 174 0.09 13.13 -6.09
N MET A 175 -1.23 13.05 -6.24
CA MET A 175 -2.15 12.97 -5.10
C MET A 175 -1.88 11.76 -4.22
N ALA A 176 -1.56 10.60 -4.82
CA ALA A 176 -1.18 9.42 -4.07
C ALA A 176 0.00 9.69 -3.13
N TRP A 177 1.04 10.40 -3.62
CA TRP A 177 2.19 10.77 -2.79
C TRP A 177 1.86 11.77 -1.68
N ILE A 178 0.93 12.69 -1.91
CA ILE A 178 0.43 13.57 -0.84
C ILE A 178 -0.22 12.72 0.26
N PHE A 179 -1.08 11.77 -0.10
CA PHE A 179 -1.69 10.86 0.87
C PHE A 179 -0.68 9.95 1.56
N VAL A 180 0.41 9.57 0.89
CA VAL A 180 1.52 8.86 1.56
C VAL A 180 2.08 9.73 2.69
N LEU A 181 2.43 10.99 2.41
CA LEU A 181 2.98 11.90 3.43
C LEU A 181 2.01 12.12 4.59
N LEU A 182 0.74 12.36 4.29
CA LEU A 182 -0.31 12.50 5.31
C LEU A 182 -0.44 11.23 6.15
N GLY A 183 -0.50 10.05 5.52
CA GLY A 183 -0.57 8.77 6.22
C GLY A 183 0.60 8.55 7.17
N PHE A 184 1.84 8.90 6.76
CA PHE A 184 3.01 8.79 7.64
C PHE A 184 2.98 9.77 8.81
N LEU A 185 2.58 11.03 8.56
CA LEU A 185 2.44 12.03 9.61
C LEU A 185 1.41 11.59 10.65
N GLU A 186 0.25 11.14 10.20
CA GLU A 186 -0.83 10.68 11.07
C GLU A 186 -0.47 9.38 11.80
N ALA A 187 0.27 8.47 11.16
CA ALA A 187 0.80 7.28 11.84
C ALA A 187 1.76 7.64 12.99
N TYR A 188 2.62 8.63 12.80
CA TYR A 188 3.52 9.12 13.85
C TYR A 188 2.76 9.76 15.01
N LEU A 189 1.76 10.60 14.70
CA LEU A 189 0.92 11.25 15.71
C LEU A 189 0.01 10.26 16.45
N GLY A 190 -0.45 9.21 15.77
CA GLY A 190 -1.34 8.19 16.33
C GLY A 190 -0.63 7.11 17.14
N TYR A 191 0.51 6.58 16.66
CA TYR A 191 1.19 5.45 17.31
C TYR A 191 2.38 5.84 18.19
N ILE A 192 3.17 6.83 17.78
CA ILE A 192 4.51 7.07 18.35
C ILE A 192 4.47 8.15 19.42
N LYS A 193 3.87 9.30 19.10
CA LYS A 193 3.82 10.47 20.00
C LYS A 193 3.09 10.23 21.34
N PRO A 194 1.99 9.46 21.41
CA PRO A 194 1.32 9.22 22.68
C PRO A 194 2.18 8.38 23.63
N LYS A 195 2.90 7.38 23.10
CA LYS A 195 3.80 6.51 23.88
C LYS A 195 5.06 7.20 24.38
N SER A 196 5.53 8.28 23.74
CA SER A 196 6.72 8.99 24.21
C SER A 196 6.46 9.88 25.44
N LYS A 197 5.21 9.99 25.88
CA LYS A 197 4.80 10.79 27.03
C LYS A 197 4.44 9.95 28.27
N GLU A 198 4.38 8.62 28.12
CA GLU A 198 4.36 7.67 29.24
C GLU A 198 5.79 7.39 29.71
#